data_AF-A0A4P5UWW5-F1
#
_entry.id   AF-A0A4P5UWW5-F1
#
_cell.length_a   1.000
_cell.length_b   1.000
_cell.length_c   1.000
_cell.angle_alpha   90.00
_cell.angle_beta   90.00
_cell.angle_gamma   90.00
#
_symmetry.space_group_name_H-M   'P 1'
#
loop_
_entity.id
_entity.type
_entity.pdbx_description
1 polymer ?
#
loop_
_entity_poly.entity_id
_entity_poly.type
_entity_poly.pdbx_seq_one_letter_code
_entity_poly.pdbx_strand_id
1 'polypeptide(L)'
;MIHSNTSLLQLMPACIASLRSAQPAGRDELLLELVDALIYEVNHQLGTTQHDALLEPFEHFASAHAANDFARLADILDLEIMPLLAVAEPA
;
A
#
# COMPACT_ATOMS: atom_id res chain seq x y z
N MET A 1 -0.21 -20.71 0.36
CA MET A 1 -1.41 -19.99 0.80
C MET A 1 -1.54 -18.83 -0.16
N ILE A 2 -2.47 -18.91 -1.12
CA ILE A 2 -2.63 -17.90 -2.18
C ILE A 2 -3.23 -16.66 -1.52
N HIS A 3 -2.41 -15.70 -1.11
CA HIS A 3 -2.88 -14.37 -0.72
C HIS A 3 -2.75 -13.50 -1.96
N SER A 4 -3.66 -13.73 -2.91
CA SER A 4 -3.73 -12.97 -4.16
C SER A 4 -4.13 -11.52 -3.88
N ASN A 5 -3.65 -10.61 -4.73
CA ASN A 5 -4.12 -9.25 -5.06
C ASN A 5 -5.48 -8.80 -4.45
N THR A 6 -6.50 -9.68 -4.43
CA THR A 6 -7.76 -9.53 -3.68
C THR A 6 -7.60 -9.09 -2.21
N SER A 7 -6.64 -9.64 -1.46
CA SER A 7 -6.41 -9.22 -0.06
C SER A 7 -5.89 -7.80 0.03
N LEU A 8 -5.04 -7.38 -0.91
CA LEU A 8 -4.42 -6.06 -0.89
C LEU A 8 -5.40 -4.97 -1.33
N LEU A 9 -6.21 -5.25 -2.36
CA LEU A 9 -7.32 -4.39 -2.78
C LEU A 9 -8.40 -4.21 -1.70
N GLN A 10 -8.53 -5.15 -0.76
CA GLN A 10 -9.43 -5.03 0.39
C GLN A 10 -8.79 -4.31 1.59
N LEU A 11 -7.50 -4.55 1.84
CA LEU A 11 -6.75 -3.93 2.93
C LEU A 11 -6.47 -2.44 2.67
N MET A 12 -6.17 -2.05 1.43
CA MET A 12 -5.84 -0.67 1.09
C MET A 12 -6.94 0.35 1.44
N PRO A 13 -8.21 0.17 1.04
CA PRO A 13 -9.27 1.10 1.42
C PRO A 13 -9.47 1.20 2.94
N ALA A 14 -9.34 0.08 3.66
CA ALA A 14 -9.44 0.05 5.12
C ALA A 14 -8.28 0.83 5.77
N CYS A 15 -7.06 0.65 5.28
CA CYS A 15 -5.89 1.42 5.71
C CYS A 15 -6.05 2.91 5.41
N ILE A 16 -6.45 3.29 4.21
CA ILE A 16 -6.67 4.70 3.82
C ILE A 16 -7.72 5.34 4.75
N ALA A 17 -8.85 4.65 5.00
CA ALA A 17 -9.87 5.13 5.91
C ALA A 17 -9.34 5.28 7.35
N SER A 18 -8.53 4.32 7.82
CA SER A 18 -7.91 4.38 9.15
C SER A 18 -6.87 5.49 9.28
N LEU A 19 -6.10 5.77 8.21
CA LEU A 19 -5.11 6.85 8.17
C LEU A 19 -5.76 8.24 8.15
N ARG A 20 -6.89 8.36 7.45
CA ARG A 20 -7.71 9.58 7.42
C ARG A 20 -8.54 9.76 8.71
N SER A 21 -8.63 8.74 9.55
CA SER A 21 -9.36 8.79 10.82
C SER A 21 -8.56 9.46 11.93
N ALA A 22 -9.25 10.25 12.76
CA ALA A 22 -8.68 10.80 13.99
C ALA A 22 -8.41 9.73 15.07
N GLN A 23 -8.83 8.48 14.85
CA GLN A 23 -8.68 7.39 15.80
C GLN A 23 -7.35 6.66 15.58
N PRO A 24 -6.44 6.63 16.57
CA PRO A 24 -5.13 5.97 16.44
C PRO A 24 -5.19 4.46 16.68
N ALA A 25 -6.25 3.95 17.32
CA ALA A 25 -6.35 2.55 17.70
C ALA A 25 -6.33 1.63 16.46
N GLY A 26 -5.42 0.65 16.45
CA GLY A 26 -5.29 -0.35 15.39
C GLY A 26 -4.62 0.14 14.10
N ARG A 27 -4.21 1.41 14.01
CA ARG A 27 -3.59 1.99 12.80
C ARG A 27 -2.25 1.36 12.48
N ASP A 28 -1.40 1.19 13.48
CA ASP A 28 -0.04 0.67 13.31
C ASP A 28 -0.07 -0.82 12.90
N GLU A 29 -1.02 -1.58 13.44
CA GLU A 29 -1.26 -2.99 13.08
C GLU A 29 -1.75 -3.11 11.63
N LEU A 30 -2.70 -2.26 11.24
CA LEU A 30 -3.19 -2.17 9.85
C LEU A 30 -2.09 -1.75 8.87
N LEU A 31 -1.28 -0.76 9.23
CA LEU A 31 -0.14 -0.32 8.41
C LEU A 31 0.89 -1.43 8.23
N LEU A 32 1.21 -2.17 9.29
CA LEU A 32 2.13 -3.30 9.23
C LEU A 32 1.59 -4.40 8.30
N GLU A 33 0.33 -4.78 8.46
CA GLU A 33 -0.32 -5.79 7.63
C GLU A 33 -0.36 -5.37 6.15
N LEU A 34 -0.61 -4.08 5.89
CA LEU A 34 -0.58 -3.53 4.54
C LEU A 34 0.83 -3.58 3.92
N VAL A 35 1.87 -3.20 4.68
CA VAL A 35 3.25 -3.22 4.19
C VAL A 35 3.69 -4.65 3.87
N ASP A 36 3.36 -5.62 4.72
CA ASP A 36 3.66 -7.03 4.46
C ASP A 36 2.95 -7.54 3.20
N ALA A 37 1.67 -7.17 3.01
CA ALA A 37 0.94 -7.50 1.80
C ALA A 37 1.57 -6.86 0.55
N LEU A 38 1.98 -5.58 0.62
CA LEU A 38 2.64 -4.86 -0.47
C LEU A 38 3.98 -5.50 -0.85
N ILE A 39 4.80 -5.86 0.13
CA ILE A 39 6.07 -6.56 -0.11
C ILE A 39 5.81 -7.90 -0.79
N TYR A 40 4.81 -8.65 -0.32
CA TYR A 40 4.47 -9.93 -0.92
C TYR A 40 4.06 -9.77 -2.39
N GLU A 41 3.11 -8.88 -2.67
CA GLU A 41 2.56 -8.65 -4.00
C GLU A 41 3.63 -8.17 -4.98
N VAL A 42 4.46 -7.21 -4.56
CA VAL A 42 5.57 -6.66 -5.36
C VAL A 42 6.60 -7.74 -5.70
N ASN A 43 6.93 -8.62 -4.76
CA ASN A 43 7.94 -9.65 -4.98
C ASN A 43 7.42 -10.90 -5.69
N HIS A 44 6.10 -11.17 -5.66
CA HIS A 44 5.55 -12.44 -6.15
C HIS A 44 4.58 -12.31 -7.33
N GLN A 45 3.93 -11.15 -7.52
CA GLN A 45 2.88 -10.98 -8.55
C GLN A 45 3.24 -9.93 -9.61
N LEU A 46 4.08 -8.95 -9.28
CA LEU A 46 4.43 -7.88 -10.21
C LEU A 46 5.59 -8.26 -11.14
N GLY A 47 5.45 -7.93 -12.43
CA GLY A 47 6.55 -7.96 -13.39
C GLY A 47 7.56 -6.82 -13.13
N THR A 48 8.78 -6.95 -13.65
CA THR A 48 9.89 -6.00 -13.43
C THR A 48 9.52 -4.54 -13.71
N THR A 49 8.73 -4.26 -14.74
CA THR A 49 8.29 -2.88 -15.07
C THR A 49 7.39 -2.25 -14.01
N GLN A 50 6.54 -3.04 -13.36
CA GLN A 50 5.63 -2.55 -12.30
C GLN A 50 6.36 -2.42 -10.97
N HIS A 51 7.33 -3.31 -10.72
CA HIS A 51 8.26 -3.19 -9.61
C HIS A 51 9.03 -1.86 -9.67
N ASP A 52 9.61 -1.52 -10.83
CA ASP A 52 10.36 -0.27 -11.00
C ASP A 52 9.47 0.97 -10.83
N ALA A 53 8.23 0.93 -11.32
CA ALA A 53 7.27 2.03 -11.18
C ALA A 53 6.83 2.27 -9.72
N LEU A 54 6.96 1.28 -8.84
CA LEU A 54 6.61 1.38 -7.42
C LEU A 54 7.75 1.87 -6.53
N LEU A 55 8.99 1.93 -7.02
CA LEU A 55 10.13 2.38 -6.23
C LEU A 55 9.95 3.81 -5.70
N GLU A 56 9.60 4.76 -6.58
CA GLU A 56 9.39 6.17 -6.20
C GLU A 56 8.19 6.34 -5.23
N PRO A 57 7.01 5.75 -5.47
CA PRO A 57 5.92 5.73 -4.49
C PRO A 57 6.30 5.14 -3.13
N PHE A 58 7.14 4.09 -3.08
CA PHE A 58 7.62 3.54 -1.81
C PHE A 58 8.59 4.46 -1.08
N GLU A 59 9.43 5.21 -1.79
CA GLU A 59 10.28 6.24 -1.18
C GLU A 59 9.43 7.36 -0.57
N HIS A 60 8.39 7.82 -1.28
CA HIS A 60 7.43 8.78 -0.74
C HIS A 60 6.72 8.24 0.50
N PHE A 61 6.31 6.97 0.47
CA PHE A 61 5.65 6.30 1.59
C PHE A 61 6.57 6.23 2.81
N ALA A 62 7.82 5.80 2.64
CA ALA A 62 8.81 5.71 3.73
C ALA A 62 9.09 7.08 4.36
N SER A 63 9.20 8.12 3.52
CA SER A 63 9.39 9.50 3.98
C SER A 63 8.20 10.01 4.79
N ALA A 64 6.97 9.81 4.29
CA ALA A 64 5.74 10.20 4.98
C ALA A 64 5.55 9.44 6.30
N HIS A 65 5.89 8.14 6.31
CA HIS A 65 5.85 7.32 7.53
C HIS A 65 6.85 7.81 8.59
N ALA A 66 8.10 8.09 8.19
CA ALA A 66 9.11 8.66 9.10
C ALA A 66 8.69 10.02 9.69
N ALA A 67 7.93 10.82 8.93
CA ALA A 67 7.38 12.09 9.38
C ALA A 67 6.09 11.96 10.22
N ASN A 68 5.54 10.74 10.38
CA ASN A 68 4.19 10.49 10.94
C ASN A 68 3.08 11.28 10.22
N ASP A 69 3.26 11.56 8.94
CA ASP A 69 2.27 12.28 8.12
C ASP A 69 1.24 11.29 7.55
N PHE A 70 0.26 10.94 8.40
CA PHE A 70 -0.79 9.98 8.05
C PHE A 70 -1.70 10.45 6.92
N ALA A 71 -1.88 11.76 6.76
CA ALA A 71 -2.65 12.32 5.64
C ALA A 71 -1.90 12.07 4.32
N ARG A 72 -0.59 12.37 4.30
CA ARG A 72 0.25 12.09 3.13
C ARG A 72 0.36 10.60 2.83
N LEU A 73 0.45 9.74 3.86
CA LEU A 73 0.42 8.29 3.69
C LEU A 73 -0.86 7.81 3.00
N ALA A 74 -2.03 8.32 3.41
CA ALA A 74 -3.29 7.98 2.79
C ALA A 74 -3.31 8.39 1.30
N ASP A 75 -2.79 9.58 0.98
CA ASP A 75 -2.76 10.09 -0.39
C ASP A 75 -1.79 9.28 -1.28
N ILE A 76 -0.62 8.89 -0.77
CA ILE A 76 0.33 8.05 -1.52
C ILE A 76 -0.29 6.68 -1.82
N LEU A 77 -0.97 6.08 -0.84
CA LEU A 77 -1.66 4.81 -1.04
C LEU A 77 -2.76 4.94 -2.12
N ASP A 78 -3.62 5.95 -2.01
CA ASP A 78 -4.78 6.16 -2.89
C ASP A 78 -4.38 6.58 -4.32
N LEU A 79 -3.40 7.49 -4.44
CA LEU A 79 -3.09 8.18 -5.70
C LEU A 79 -1.84 7.66 -6.41
N GLU A 80 -0.89 7.07 -5.68
CA GLU A 80 0.40 6.64 -6.25
C GLU A 80 0.47 5.11 -6.33
N ILE A 81 0.16 4.40 -5.25
CA ILE A 81 0.35 2.94 -5.17
C ILE A 81 -0.87 2.16 -5.73
N MET A 82 -2.11 2.51 -5.36
CA MET A 82 -3.31 1.78 -5.81
C MET A 82 -3.45 1.71 -7.34
N PRO A 83 -3.22 2.79 -8.11
CA PRO A 83 -3.36 2.75 -9.57
C PRO A 83 -2.35 1.82 -10.23
N LEU A 84 -1.13 1.71 -9.68
CA LEU A 84 -0.08 0.85 -10.21
C LEU A 84 -0.39 -0.63 -9.96
N LEU A 85 -1.04 -0.95 -8.85
CA LEU A 85 -1.46 -2.30 -8.50
C LEU A 85 -2.72 -2.75 -9.26
N ALA A 86 -3.63 -1.83 -9.57
CA ALA A 86 -4.84 -2.13 -10.34
C ALA A 86 -4.54 -2.52 -11.81
N VAL A 87 -3.42 -2.04 -12.36
CA VAL A 87 -2.97 -2.41 -13.71
C VAL A 87 -2.31 -3.81 -13.75
N ALA A 88 -2.00 -4.38 -12.58
CA ALA A 88 -1.35 -5.67 -12.43
C ALA A 88 -2.30 -6.89 -12.58
N GLU A 89 -3.56 -6.70 -12.95
CA GLU A 89 -4.49 -7.82 -13.15
C GLU A 89 -3.90 -8.83 -14.15
N PRO A 90 -3.82 -10.13 -13.78
CA PRO A 90 -3.30 -11.15 -14.68
C PRO A 90 -4.28 -11.34 -15.85
N ALA A 91 -3.76 -11.21 -17.07
CA ALA A 91 -4.46 -11.62 -18.30
C ALA A 91 -4.63 -13.15 -18.38
#